data_AF-A0A9N9WXI0-F1
#
_entry.id   AF-A0A9N9WXI0-F1
#
_cell.length_a   1.000
_cell.length_b   1.000
_cell.length_c   1.000
_cell.angle_alpha   90.00
_cell.angle_beta   90.00
_cell.angle_gamma   90.00
#
_symmetry.space_group_name_H-M   'P 1'
#
loop_
_entity.id
_entity.type
_entity.pdbx_description
1 polymer ?
#
loop_
_entity_poly.entity_id
_entity_poly.type
_entity_poly.pdbx_seq_one_letter_code
_entity_poly.pdbx_strand_id
1 'polypeptide(L)'
;MFANELLRTCCCLRRSTKNNFPLSTPEGLISLDSGHIGQEVVVLKNGKRLCGTGGAILNQALLQSKSYFEVKIQQTGHWSIGLCTLNADLNKTRGGLDKFSWCLNAENLVMNDGSVIFDLNELYSSQNENGSTANGINEDTENLLPVENNSSNEIHHVMPTTQSTSNQRSILPQEGDIIGITYDHIELNFYLNGKNLNVPSLIKVTGSQPNNNGEYNSNEIYPCLFVDDGAILDLIVDNFNYPIPSGYDKIMVEQTLL
;
A
#
# COMPACT_ATOMS: atom_id res chain seq x y z
N MET A 1 -38.98 -20.68 -29.87
CA MET A 1 -37.61 -20.92 -30.37
C MET A 1 -36.79 -19.68 -30.05
N PHE A 2 -35.62 -19.85 -29.40
CA PHE A 2 -34.58 -18.83 -29.12
C PHE A 2 -35.05 -17.58 -28.33
N ALA A 3 -34.73 -17.48 -27.04
CA ALA A 3 -33.45 -17.03 -26.44
C ALA A 3 -33.33 -15.49 -26.49
N ASN A 4 -33.35 -14.78 -25.34
CA ASN A 4 -32.28 -14.67 -24.33
C ASN A 4 -30.94 -14.25 -24.92
N GLU A 5 -30.57 -12.98 -24.74
CA GLU A 5 -29.28 -12.63 -24.13
C GLU A 5 -29.28 -11.22 -23.53
N LEU A 6 -28.93 -11.12 -22.24
CA LEU A 6 -28.88 -9.85 -21.50
C LEU A 6 -27.41 -9.44 -21.36
N LEU A 7 -26.77 -9.15 -22.50
CA LEU A 7 -25.32 -9.01 -22.56
C LEU A 7 -24.85 -7.65 -21.99
N ARG A 8 -24.05 -7.71 -20.92
CA ARG A 8 -23.35 -6.55 -20.36
C ARG A 8 -22.44 -5.91 -21.41
N THR A 9 -22.84 -4.78 -21.97
CA THR A 9 -21.96 -3.94 -22.79
C THR A 9 -21.28 -2.90 -21.91
N CYS A 10 -19.97 -3.08 -21.70
CA CYS A 10 -19.15 -2.08 -21.02
C CYS A 10 -19.12 -0.78 -21.87
N CYS A 11 -19.47 0.36 -21.27
CA CYS A 11 -19.46 1.65 -21.94
C CYS A 11 -18.20 2.48 -21.68
N CYS A 12 -17.06 1.83 -21.42
CA CYS A 12 -15.73 2.46 -21.44
C CYS A 12 -15.27 2.79 -22.86
N LEU A 13 -16.11 3.46 -23.67
CA LEU A 13 -15.70 4.10 -24.92
C LEU A 13 -16.70 5.18 -25.40
N ARG A 14 -16.62 6.38 -24.82
CA ARG A 14 -16.96 7.61 -25.55
C ARG A 14 -15.75 8.51 -25.64
N ARG A 15 -15.17 8.56 -26.85
CA ARG A 15 -14.13 9.51 -27.27
C ARG A 15 -14.59 10.95 -26.95
N SER A 16 -14.10 11.50 -25.85
CA SER A 16 -14.13 12.94 -25.60
C SER A 16 -12.86 13.57 -26.18
N THR A 17 -13.00 14.69 -26.87
CA THR A 17 -11.88 15.39 -27.50
C THR A 17 -11.08 16.20 -26.48
N LYS A 18 -9.76 16.09 -26.54
CA LYS A 18 -8.72 17.00 -25.98
C LYS A 18 -9.28 18.09 -25.04
N ASN A 19 -9.37 17.79 -23.75
CA ASN A 19 -9.58 18.76 -22.67
C ASN A 19 -8.95 18.24 -21.37
N ASN A 20 -7.66 17.87 -21.41
CA ASN A 20 -6.84 17.92 -20.20
C ASN A 20 -6.70 19.40 -19.84
N PHE A 21 -7.64 19.92 -19.06
CA PHE A 21 -7.37 21.09 -18.23
C PHE A 21 -6.32 20.66 -17.21
N PRO A 22 -5.09 21.22 -17.20
CA PRO A 22 -4.25 21.10 -16.03
C PRO A 22 -4.99 21.80 -14.90
N LEU A 23 -5.52 21.02 -13.96
CA LEU A 23 -5.98 21.55 -12.69
C LEU A 23 -4.73 21.95 -11.92
N SER A 24 -4.24 23.17 -12.16
CA SER A 24 -3.14 23.74 -11.39
C SER A 24 -3.53 23.70 -9.92
N THR A 25 -2.91 22.81 -9.17
CA THR A 25 -3.08 22.77 -7.72
C THR A 25 -2.61 24.12 -7.16
N PRO A 26 -3.31 24.68 -6.15
CA PRO A 26 -2.92 25.96 -5.57
C PRO A 26 -1.44 25.94 -5.17
N GLU A 27 -0.72 27.02 -5.48
CA GLU A 27 0.72 27.12 -5.18
C GLU A 27 0.97 26.82 -3.70
N GLY A 28 1.86 25.86 -3.43
CA GLY A 28 2.14 25.36 -2.09
C GLY A 28 1.29 24.17 -1.62
N LEU A 29 0.41 23.59 -2.44
CA LEU A 29 -0.27 22.32 -2.11
C LEU A 29 0.52 21.09 -2.61
N ILE A 30 0.81 20.16 -1.70
CA ILE A 30 1.41 18.86 -2.03
C ILE A 30 0.37 17.92 -2.65
N SER A 31 0.64 17.43 -3.85
CA SER A 31 -0.26 16.61 -4.65
C SER A 31 0.49 15.65 -5.58
N LEU A 32 -0.22 14.65 -6.11
CA LEU A 32 0.18 13.94 -7.33
C LEU A 32 0.43 14.97 -8.45
N ASP A 33 1.57 14.88 -9.13
CA ASP A 33 1.96 15.84 -10.17
C ASP A 33 1.37 15.45 -11.52
N SER A 34 0.40 16.22 -12.00
CA SER A 34 -0.22 16.04 -13.33
C SER A 34 0.74 16.19 -14.52
N GLY A 35 1.94 16.75 -14.32
CA GLY A 35 3.01 16.80 -15.32
C GLY A 35 3.84 15.51 -15.41
N HIS A 36 3.85 14.70 -14.35
CA HIS A 36 4.67 13.49 -14.23
C HIS A 36 3.81 12.29 -13.84
N ILE A 37 2.99 11.83 -14.81
CA ILE A 37 2.14 10.63 -14.73
C ILE A 37 2.28 9.75 -15.98
N GLY A 38 1.96 8.46 -15.84
CA GLY A 38 1.80 7.54 -16.96
C GLY A 38 0.63 7.90 -17.89
N GLN A 39 0.72 7.49 -19.16
CA GLN A 39 -0.21 7.95 -20.20
C GLN A 39 -1.69 7.61 -19.95
N GLU A 40 -2.00 6.51 -19.25
CA GLU A 40 -3.38 6.05 -18.98
C GLU A 40 -3.80 6.25 -17.51
N VAL A 41 -3.07 7.10 -16.78
CA VAL A 41 -3.34 7.49 -15.40
C VAL A 41 -4.34 8.64 -15.33
N VAL A 42 -5.26 8.58 -14.37
CA VAL A 42 -6.25 9.61 -14.08
C VAL A 42 -6.09 10.08 -12.63
N VAL A 43 -5.75 11.37 -12.48
CA VAL A 43 -5.60 12.04 -11.19
C VAL A 43 -6.89 12.76 -10.81
N LEU A 44 -7.42 12.52 -9.61
CA LEU A 44 -8.68 13.05 -9.11
C LEU A 44 -8.51 13.68 -7.70
N LYS A 45 -9.62 14.17 -7.11
CA LYS A 45 -9.67 14.78 -5.77
C LYS A 45 -8.57 15.85 -5.54
N ASN A 46 -8.48 16.85 -6.41
CA ASN A 46 -7.47 17.93 -6.31
C ASN A 46 -6.03 17.42 -6.18
N GLY A 47 -5.67 16.38 -6.94
CA GLY A 47 -4.34 15.78 -6.89
C GLY A 47 -4.10 14.83 -5.72
N LYS A 48 -5.17 14.27 -5.11
CA LYS A 48 -5.09 13.34 -3.98
C LYS A 48 -5.63 11.93 -4.27
N ARG A 49 -6.16 11.64 -5.47
CA ARG A 49 -6.60 10.30 -5.88
C ARG A 49 -5.92 9.86 -7.18
N LEU A 50 -5.50 8.59 -7.21
CA LEU A 50 -4.96 7.92 -8.39
C LEU A 50 -5.86 6.74 -8.81
N CYS A 51 -6.12 6.60 -10.11
CA CYS A 51 -6.78 5.46 -10.74
C CYS A 51 -6.41 5.40 -12.24
N GLY A 52 -6.74 4.31 -12.92
CA GLY A 52 -6.35 4.08 -14.32
C GLY A 52 -5.21 3.05 -14.40
N THR A 53 -4.31 3.21 -15.37
CA THR A 53 -3.18 2.31 -15.60
C THR A 53 -1.87 3.10 -15.72
N GLY A 54 -0.94 2.83 -14.82
CA GLY A 54 0.39 3.48 -14.76
C GLY A 54 0.75 4.03 -13.37
N GLY A 55 1.83 4.81 -13.33
CA GLY A 55 2.37 5.47 -12.13
C GLY A 55 2.21 6.99 -12.13
N ALA A 56 2.34 7.58 -10.94
CA ALA A 56 2.42 9.01 -10.73
C ALA A 56 3.36 9.32 -9.55
N ILE A 57 4.08 10.43 -9.62
CA ILE A 57 4.87 10.98 -8.51
C ILE A 57 4.12 12.13 -7.81
N LEU A 58 4.63 12.55 -6.66
CA LEU A 58 4.23 13.83 -6.05
C LEU A 58 4.99 15.01 -6.65
N ASN A 59 4.39 16.20 -6.57
CA ASN A 59 5.00 17.48 -6.98
C ASN A 59 6.05 18.02 -5.99
N GLN A 60 6.57 17.18 -5.09
CA GLN A 60 7.60 17.51 -4.10
C GLN A 60 8.53 16.31 -3.88
N ALA A 61 9.84 16.57 -3.89
CA ALA A 61 10.85 15.62 -3.48
C ALA A 61 10.94 15.53 -1.94
N LEU A 62 11.49 14.43 -1.42
CA LEU A 62 11.77 14.24 0.00
C LEU A 62 13.11 14.90 0.38
N LEU A 63 13.08 16.23 0.47
CA LEU A 63 14.26 17.08 0.73
C LEU A 63 14.60 17.22 2.22
N GLN A 64 13.69 16.82 3.11
CA GLN A 64 13.88 16.84 4.56
C GLN A 64 14.40 15.49 5.10
N SER A 65 15.20 15.55 6.17
CA SER A 65 15.94 14.41 6.71
C SER A 65 15.12 13.19 7.11
N LYS A 66 13.83 13.37 7.47
CA LYS A 66 12.90 12.30 7.84
C LYS A 66 11.47 12.66 7.40
N SER A 67 10.95 11.92 6.43
CA SER A 67 9.64 12.17 5.81
C SER A 67 8.63 11.05 6.06
N TYR A 68 7.36 11.43 6.24
CA TYR A 68 6.21 10.54 6.35
C TYR A 68 5.05 10.95 5.44
N PHE A 69 4.39 9.96 4.85
CA PHE A 69 3.10 10.11 4.18
C PHE A 69 2.25 8.83 4.32
N GLU A 70 0.95 8.94 4.06
CA GLU A 70 -0.02 7.84 4.05
C GLU A 70 -0.60 7.66 2.64
N VAL A 71 -0.95 6.42 2.29
CA VAL A 71 -1.75 6.09 1.11
C VAL A 71 -2.84 5.11 1.51
N LYS A 72 -4.10 5.46 1.25
CA LYS A 72 -5.25 4.59 1.51
C LYS A 72 -5.63 3.81 0.26
N ILE A 73 -5.73 2.49 0.40
CA ILE A 73 -6.27 1.58 -0.62
C ILE A 73 -7.79 1.78 -0.63
N GLN A 74 -8.32 2.45 -1.65
CA GLN A 74 -9.75 2.77 -1.78
C GLN A 74 -10.50 1.68 -2.53
N GLN A 75 -9.84 1.04 -3.49
CA GLN A 75 -10.29 -0.16 -4.19
C GLN A 75 -9.05 -1.00 -4.50
N THR A 76 -9.13 -2.30 -4.28
CA THR A 76 -8.05 -3.23 -4.64
C THR A 76 -8.00 -3.50 -6.16
N GLY A 77 -6.93 -4.16 -6.58
CA GLY A 77 -6.52 -4.37 -7.97
C GLY A 77 -4.99 -4.49 -7.99
N HIS A 78 -4.37 -4.22 -9.13
CA HIS A 78 -2.91 -4.13 -9.18
C HIS A 78 -2.44 -2.76 -8.71
N TRP A 79 -1.59 -2.69 -7.69
CA TRP A 79 -1.01 -1.44 -7.20
C TRP A 79 0.41 -1.62 -6.69
N SER A 80 1.16 -0.51 -6.69
CA SER A 80 2.45 -0.39 -5.98
C SER A 80 2.59 0.99 -5.34
N ILE A 81 3.12 1.06 -4.12
CA ILE A 81 3.30 2.30 -3.35
C ILE A 81 4.73 2.34 -2.82
N GLY A 82 5.41 3.48 -2.94
CA GLY A 82 6.76 3.63 -2.43
C GLY A 82 7.42 4.93 -2.89
N LEU A 83 8.67 4.81 -3.33
CA LEU A 83 9.53 5.94 -3.70
C LEU A 83 10.18 5.70 -5.07
N CYS A 84 10.46 6.76 -5.82
CA CYS A 84 11.28 6.69 -7.02
C CYS A 84 12.10 7.96 -7.29
N THR A 85 13.03 7.90 -8.24
CA THR A 85 13.60 9.10 -8.89
C THR A 85 12.75 9.48 -10.12
N LEU A 86 13.03 10.64 -10.73
CA LEU A 86 12.39 11.08 -11.98
C LEU A 86 12.66 10.15 -13.19
N ASN A 87 13.61 9.20 -13.07
CA ASN A 87 13.99 8.28 -14.15
C ASN A 87 13.11 7.00 -14.22
N ALA A 88 12.16 6.81 -13.30
CA ALA A 88 11.30 5.63 -13.28
C ALA A 88 10.24 5.66 -14.40
N ASP A 89 9.96 4.51 -15.02
CA ASP A 89 8.98 4.46 -16.12
C ASP A 89 7.55 4.39 -15.58
N LEU A 90 6.93 5.57 -15.45
CA LEU A 90 5.55 5.74 -15.01
C LEU A 90 4.51 5.13 -15.97
N ASN A 91 4.88 4.59 -17.13
CA ASN A 91 3.97 3.82 -18.00
C ASN A 91 3.95 2.33 -17.66
N LYS A 92 4.74 1.87 -16.69
CA LYS A 92 4.61 0.53 -16.11
C LYS A 92 3.38 0.44 -15.22
N THR A 93 2.70 -0.72 -15.25
CA THR A 93 1.54 -1.02 -14.42
C THR A 93 1.89 -1.20 -12.93
N ARG A 94 3.18 -1.41 -12.62
CA ARG A 94 3.72 -1.70 -11.29
C ARG A 94 5.07 -1.02 -11.11
N GLY A 95 5.27 -0.43 -9.92
CA GLY A 95 6.58 0.08 -9.47
C GLY A 95 7.49 -1.05 -8.95
N GLY A 96 8.80 -0.77 -8.86
CA GLY A 96 9.83 -1.74 -8.47
C GLY A 96 10.34 -2.63 -9.62
N LEU A 97 9.84 -2.42 -10.85
CA LEU A 97 10.27 -3.12 -12.05
C LEU A 97 11.53 -2.51 -12.70
N ASP A 98 11.99 -1.36 -12.22
CA ASP A 98 13.21 -0.68 -12.68
C ASP A 98 14.13 -0.32 -11.50
N LYS A 99 15.34 0.14 -11.82
CA LYS A 99 16.37 0.56 -10.86
C LYS A 99 16.02 1.83 -10.09
N PHE A 100 14.99 2.54 -10.54
CA PHE A 100 14.67 3.89 -10.14
C PHE A 100 13.49 3.97 -9.19
N SER A 101 12.80 2.86 -8.93
CA SER A 101 11.64 2.75 -8.04
C SER A 101 11.79 1.63 -7.00
N TRP A 102 11.34 1.91 -5.77
CA TRP A 102 11.33 1.00 -4.62
C TRP A 102 9.92 0.98 -4.03
N CYS A 103 9.16 -0.07 -4.30
CA CYS A 103 7.73 -0.11 -3.97
C CYS A 103 7.29 -1.41 -3.30
N LEU A 104 6.41 -1.29 -2.30
CA LEU A 104 5.54 -2.37 -1.82
C LEU A 104 4.37 -2.52 -2.81
N ASN A 105 3.97 -3.75 -3.13
CA ASN A 105 2.90 -4.02 -4.08
C ASN A 105 1.73 -4.84 -3.49
N ALA A 106 0.68 -5.03 -4.30
CA ALA A 106 -0.54 -5.78 -3.95
C ALA A 106 -0.33 -7.26 -3.60
N GLU A 107 0.83 -7.85 -3.91
CA GLU A 107 1.21 -9.23 -3.55
C GLU A 107 1.98 -9.27 -2.21
N ASN A 108 2.09 -8.13 -1.52
CA ASN A 108 2.82 -7.92 -0.28
C ASN A 108 4.36 -8.06 -0.43
N LEU A 109 4.86 -7.87 -1.65
CA LEU A 109 6.28 -7.91 -1.98
C LEU A 109 6.83 -6.48 -2.11
N VAL A 110 8.04 -6.25 -1.60
CA VAL A 110 8.81 -5.01 -1.82
C VAL A 110 9.82 -5.25 -2.94
N MET A 111 9.81 -4.41 -3.98
CA MET A 111 10.56 -4.64 -5.22
C MET A 111 11.42 -3.46 -5.67
N ASN A 112 12.54 -3.77 -6.33
CA ASN A 112 13.42 -2.85 -7.08
C ASN A 112 14.22 -3.64 -8.14
N ASP A 113 14.52 -3.03 -9.30
CA ASP A 113 15.22 -3.68 -10.43
C ASP A 113 14.60 -5.04 -10.84
N GLY A 114 13.27 -5.13 -10.79
CA GLY A 114 12.51 -6.35 -11.08
C GLY A 114 12.66 -7.47 -10.04
N SER A 115 13.44 -7.24 -8.98
CA SER A 115 13.80 -8.22 -7.95
C SER A 115 13.01 -7.97 -6.66
N VAL A 116 12.69 -9.04 -5.93
CA VAL A 116 12.08 -8.96 -4.60
C VAL A 116 13.18 -8.66 -3.57
N ILE A 117 13.06 -7.52 -2.87
CA ILE A 117 13.89 -7.16 -1.72
C ILE A 117 13.37 -7.83 -0.45
N PHE A 118 12.04 -7.93 -0.31
CA PHE A 118 11.39 -8.44 0.90
C PHE A 118 10.01 -9.02 0.60
N ASP A 119 9.65 -10.11 1.29
CA ASP A 119 8.34 -10.76 1.22
C ASP A 119 7.66 -10.74 2.61
N LEU A 120 6.53 -10.02 2.72
CA LEU A 120 5.75 -9.97 3.96
C LEU A 120 5.00 -11.28 4.24
N ASN A 121 4.70 -12.07 3.20
CA ASN A 121 4.00 -13.34 3.34
C ASN A 121 4.90 -14.37 4.04
N GLU A 122 6.19 -14.41 3.72
CA GLU A 122 7.19 -15.23 4.42
C GLU A 122 7.37 -14.77 5.88
N LEU A 123 7.55 -13.46 6.10
CA LEU A 123 7.68 -12.88 7.44
C LEU A 123 6.52 -13.32 8.36
N TYR A 124 5.27 -13.17 7.91
CA TYR A 124 4.12 -13.50 8.73
C TYR A 124 3.81 -14.99 8.82
N SER A 125 4.22 -15.81 7.85
CA SER A 125 4.14 -17.27 7.96
C SER A 125 5.01 -17.78 9.12
N SER A 126 6.26 -17.30 9.22
CA SER A 126 7.21 -17.69 10.27
C SER A 126 6.75 -17.36 11.70
N GLN A 127 5.87 -16.37 11.87
CA GLN A 127 5.34 -15.97 13.18
C GLN A 127 4.31 -16.96 13.74
N ASN A 128 3.57 -17.68 12.87
CA ASN A 128 2.51 -18.58 13.29
C ASN A 128 3.04 -19.92 13.82
N GLU A 129 4.12 -20.45 13.24
CA GLU A 129 4.70 -21.74 13.66
C GLU A 129 5.32 -21.66 15.07
N ASN A 130 6.00 -20.56 15.37
CA ASN A 130 6.65 -20.32 16.67
C ASN A 130 5.67 -20.12 17.84
N GLY A 131 4.36 -19.99 17.58
CA GLY A 131 3.32 -19.92 18.61
C GLY A 131 2.90 -21.28 19.21
N SER A 132 3.32 -22.40 18.62
CA SER A 132 2.82 -23.74 18.96
C SER A 132 3.81 -24.57 19.78
N THR A 133 3.88 -24.35 21.10
CA THR A 133 4.63 -25.22 22.03
C THR A 133 3.81 -25.64 23.24
N ALA A 134 4.13 -26.82 23.77
CA ALA A 134 3.56 -27.46 24.97
C ALA A 134 2.07 -27.84 24.93
N ASN A 135 1.79 -29.02 24.34
CA ASN A 135 0.85 -29.98 24.93
C ASN A 135 1.26 -31.41 24.56
N GLY A 136 2.30 -31.92 25.22
CA GLY A 136 2.66 -33.33 25.20
C GLY A 136 2.00 -34.05 26.37
N ILE A 137 1.04 -34.93 26.10
CA ILE A 137 0.47 -35.88 27.06
C ILE A 137 0.48 -37.25 26.38
N ASN A 138 0.89 -38.28 27.12
CA ASN A 138 1.14 -39.62 26.57
C ASN A 138 -0.17 -40.37 26.31
N GLU A 139 -0.25 -41.11 25.20
CA GLU A 139 -1.28 -42.13 25.00
C GLU A 139 -0.84 -43.44 25.65
N ASP A 140 -1.52 -43.87 26.73
CA ASP A 140 -1.35 -45.21 27.30
C ASP A 140 -2.61 -45.71 28.02
N THR A 141 -3.19 -46.80 27.50
CA THR A 141 -4.11 -47.75 28.14
C THR A 141 -5.55 -47.36 28.52
N GLU A 142 -6.38 -48.41 28.58
CA GLU A 142 -7.85 -48.44 28.63
C GLU A 142 -8.44 -48.23 30.05
N ASN A 143 -9.71 -47.81 30.17
CA ASN A 143 -10.80 -48.69 30.65
C ASN A 143 -12.22 -48.05 30.77
N LEU A 144 -13.20 -48.82 30.29
CA LEU A 144 -14.62 -49.03 30.70
C LEU A 144 -15.42 -48.00 31.56
N LEU A 145 -16.66 -47.74 31.10
CA LEU A 145 -17.81 -47.16 31.84
C LEU A 145 -18.50 -48.22 32.74
N PRO A 146 -19.33 -47.87 33.75
CA PRO A 146 -20.80 -47.71 33.51
C PRO A 146 -21.62 -46.81 34.52
N VAL A 147 -22.89 -46.47 34.18
CA VAL A 147 -24.11 -46.39 35.07
C VAL A 147 -24.08 -45.43 36.30
N GLU A 148 -25.05 -44.55 36.65
CA GLU A 148 -26.44 -44.17 36.23
C GLU A 148 -26.85 -42.87 37.04
N ASN A 149 -27.99 -42.14 36.94
CA ASN A 149 -29.17 -42.00 36.04
C ASN A 149 -29.84 -40.60 36.32
N ASN A 150 -31.03 -40.31 35.75
CA ASN A 150 -32.15 -39.40 36.17
C ASN A 150 -31.84 -38.08 36.94
N SER A 151 -32.39 -36.90 36.60
CA SER A 151 -33.81 -36.60 36.37
C SER A 151 -34.05 -35.30 35.59
N SER A 152 -35.28 -35.07 35.12
CA SER A 152 -35.70 -33.93 34.28
C SER A 152 -35.74 -32.56 34.97
N ASN A 153 -35.42 -31.49 34.23
CA ASN A 153 -36.14 -30.20 34.25
C ASN A 153 -35.81 -29.35 33.02
N GLU A 154 -36.77 -28.54 32.56
CA GLU A 154 -36.64 -27.70 31.36
C GLU A 154 -35.97 -26.35 31.66
N ILE A 155 -34.95 -25.95 30.89
CA ILE A 155 -34.49 -24.55 30.77
C ILE A 155 -34.19 -24.25 29.29
N HIS A 156 -34.53 -23.04 28.84
CA HIS A 156 -34.44 -22.62 27.44
C HIS A 156 -33.02 -22.69 26.85
N HIS A 157 -32.96 -22.96 25.54
CA HIS A 157 -31.75 -22.99 24.71
C HIS A 157 -31.14 -21.59 24.49
N VAL A 158 -30.60 -20.99 25.55
CA VAL A 158 -29.83 -19.75 25.50
C VAL A 158 -28.39 -20.09 25.09
N MET A 159 -28.00 -19.78 23.87
CA MET A 159 -26.58 -19.83 23.49
C MET A 159 -25.80 -18.78 24.30
N PRO A 160 -24.60 -19.09 24.81
CA PRO A 160 -23.75 -18.09 25.45
C PRO A 160 -23.38 -17.03 24.40
N THR A 161 -23.79 -15.79 24.65
CA THR A 161 -23.48 -14.64 23.79
C THR A 161 -22.05 -14.18 24.05
N THR A 162 -21.08 -14.89 23.47
CA THR A 162 -19.66 -14.53 23.52
C THR A 162 -19.45 -13.21 22.78
N GLN A 163 -19.38 -12.11 23.54
CA GLN A 163 -19.06 -10.78 23.03
C GLN A 163 -17.56 -10.67 22.76
N SER A 164 -17.11 -11.12 21.58
CA SER A 164 -15.73 -10.97 21.10
C SER A 164 -15.55 -9.69 20.27
N THR A 165 -15.84 -8.53 20.87
CA THR A 165 -15.66 -7.20 20.23
C THR A 165 -14.19 -6.80 20.12
N SER A 166 -13.46 -7.43 19.21
CA SER A 166 -12.16 -6.98 18.72
C SER A 166 -11.99 -7.35 17.24
N ASN A 167 -12.10 -6.36 16.35
CA ASN A 167 -11.94 -6.56 14.92
C ASN A 167 -10.50 -6.97 14.57
N GLN A 168 -10.26 -8.27 14.37
CA GLN A 168 -9.01 -8.77 13.80
C GLN A 168 -8.95 -8.36 12.31
N ARG A 169 -8.38 -7.19 12.04
CA ARG A 169 -7.95 -6.82 10.67
C ARG A 169 -6.76 -7.66 10.23
N SER A 170 -6.63 -7.84 8.92
CA SER A 170 -5.51 -8.52 8.29
C SER A 170 -4.16 -7.91 8.70
N ILE A 171 -3.14 -8.76 8.75
CA ILE A 171 -1.72 -8.38 8.90
C ILE A 171 -1.05 -8.05 7.55
N LEU A 172 -1.74 -8.37 6.44
CA LEU A 172 -1.36 -8.05 5.07
C LEU A 172 -2.30 -6.96 4.50
N PRO A 173 -1.80 -5.99 3.73
CA PRO A 173 -2.60 -4.99 3.03
C PRO A 173 -3.86 -5.51 2.33
N GLN A 174 -4.99 -4.84 2.54
CA GLN A 174 -6.28 -5.14 1.90
C GLN A 174 -7.06 -3.86 1.59
N GLU A 175 -8.20 -3.98 0.90
CA GLU A 175 -9.07 -2.84 0.60
C GLU A 175 -9.56 -2.13 1.88
N GLY A 176 -9.57 -0.79 1.84
CA GLY A 176 -9.98 0.07 2.96
C GLY A 176 -8.85 0.43 3.93
N ASP A 177 -7.74 -0.32 3.92
CA ASP A 177 -6.58 -0.08 4.79
C ASP A 177 -5.68 1.06 4.29
N ILE A 178 -4.77 1.49 5.17
CA ILE A 178 -3.85 2.60 4.94
C ILE A 178 -2.42 2.12 5.14
N ILE A 179 -1.58 2.36 4.14
CA ILE A 179 -0.14 2.18 4.20
C ILE A 179 0.48 3.53 4.58
N GLY A 180 1.14 3.60 5.73
CA GLY A 180 2.06 4.67 6.07
C GLY A 180 3.45 4.36 5.55
N ILE A 181 4.18 5.38 5.09
CA ILE A 181 5.49 5.24 4.46
C ILE A 181 6.46 6.22 5.12
N THR A 182 7.58 5.73 5.65
CA THR A 182 8.66 6.56 6.21
C THR A 182 9.94 6.46 5.38
N TYR A 183 10.65 7.57 5.22
CA TYR A 183 11.96 7.63 4.56
C TYR A 183 12.92 8.60 5.24
N ASP A 184 14.20 8.23 5.39
CA ASP A 184 15.24 9.07 6.03
C ASP A 184 16.55 9.19 5.24
N HIS A 185 16.46 9.13 3.91
CA HIS A 185 17.59 9.04 2.97
C HIS A 185 18.39 7.72 3.02
N ILE A 186 18.15 6.82 3.99
CA ILE A 186 18.86 5.55 4.14
C ILE A 186 17.89 4.36 4.14
N GLU A 187 16.80 4.45 4.91
CA GLU A 187 15.82 3.38 5.07
C GLU A 187 14.43 3.82 4.57
N LEU A 188 13.78 2.93 3.82
CA LEU A 188 12.34 2.97 3.53
C LEU A 188 11.67 1.90 4.39
N ASN A 189 10.62 2.28 5.11
CA ASN A 189 9.81 1.34 5.86
C ASN A 189 8.31 1.66 5.73
N PHE A 190 7.50 0.63 5.89
CA PHE A 190 6.06 0.62 5.66
C PHE A 190 5.30 0.29 6.95
N TYR A 191 4.10 0.86 7.09
CA TYR A 191 3.23 0.71 8.25
C TYR A 191 1.83 0.34 7.75
N LEU A 192 1.27 -0.78 8.17
CA LEU A 192 -0.13 -1.12 7.89
C LEU A 192 -0.99 -0.64 9.06
N ASN A 193 -1.91 0.28 8.79
CA ASN A 193 -2.82 0.84 9.81
C ASN A 193 -2.08 1.34 11.08
N GLY A 194 -0.99 2.08 10.89
CA GLY A 194 -0.14 2.60 11.97
C GLY A 194 0.77 1.57 12.65
N LYS A 195 0.59 0.26 12.40
CA LYS A 195 1.52 -0.79 12.87
C LYS A 195 2.69 -0.91 11.90
N ASN A 196 3.91 -0.79 12.40
CA ASN A 196 5.12 -1.02 11.62
C ASN A 196 5.14 -2.46 11.05
N LEU A 197 5.39 -2.60 9.74
CA LEU A 197 5.54 -3.90 9.06
C LEU A 197 6.94 -4.50 9.26
N ASN A 198 7.87 -3.75 9.86
CA ASN A 198 9.25 -4.13 10.15
C ASN A 198 10.03 -4.56 8.90
N VAL A 199 9.80 -3.88 7.78
CA VAL A 199 10.50 -4.16 6.51
C VAL A 199 11.94 -3.63 6.62
N PRO A 200 12.98 -4.47 6.50
CA PRO A 200 14.38 -4.07 6.59
C PRO A 200 14.90 -3.50 5.25
N SER A 201 14.15 -2.60 4.62
CA SER A 201 14.47 -2.04 3.30
C SER A 201 15.39 -0.82 3.40
N LEU A 202 16.69 -1.08 3.57
CA LEU A 202 17.74 -0.12 3.22
C LEU A 202 17.61 0.26 1.74
N ILE A 203 17.14 1.47 1.44
CA ILE A 203 17.29 2.01 0.09
C ILE A 203 18.73 2.49 -0.04
N LYS A 204 19.57 1.64 -0.64
CA LYS A 204 20.77 2.10 -1.30
C LYS A 204 20.35 2.87 -2.55
N VAL A 205 20.03 4.15 -2.38
CA VAL A 205 19.95 5.11 -3.49
C VAL A 205 21.35 5.18 -4.06
N THR A 206 21.60 4.29 -5.01
CA THR A 206 22.89 4.17 -5.68
C THR A 206 22.88 5.27 -6.72
N GLY A 207 23.05 6.50 -6.25
CA GLY A 207 22.91 7.73 -7.02
C GLY A 207 23.62 7.58 -8.35
N SER A 208 22.87 7.74 -9.44
CA SER A 208 23.40 7.50 -10.79
C SER A 208 24.65 8.35 -10.93
N GLN A 209 25.76 7.74 -11.34
CA GLN A 209 26.99 8.47 -11.61
C GLN A 209 26.65 9.68 -12.49
N PRO A 210 27.07 10.91 -12.14
CA PRO A 210 26.65 12.10 -12.83
C PRO A 210 26.93 11.93 -14.32
N ASN A 211 25.85 11.88 -15.09
CA ASN A 211 25.94 11.77 -16.53
C ASN A 211 26.57 13.08 -17.03
N ASN A 212 27.76 12.99 -17.63
CA ASN A 212 28.56 14.13 -18.09
C ASN A 212 27.89 14.94 -19.24
N ASN A 213 26.60 14.69 -19.49
CA ASN A 213 25.74 15.29 -20.49
C ASN A 213 24.72 16.28 -19.87
N GLY A 214 24.62 16.37 -18.53
CA GLY A 214 23.76 17.36 -17.84
C GLY A 214 22.27 16.99 -17.75
N GLU A 215 21.95 15.70 -17.65
CA GLU A 215 20.58 15.17 -17.74
C GLU A 215 20.07 14.72 -16.36
N TYR A 216 19.52 15.69 -15.63
CA TYR A 216 18.84 15.60 -14.32
C TYR A 216 19.64 15.10 -13.10
N ASN A 217 19.44 15.77 -11.96
CA ASN A 217 20.00 15.39 -10.65
C ASN A 217 19.29 14.14 -10.10
N SER A 218 19.71 12.96 -10.56
CA SER A 218 19.09 11.66 -10.19
C SER A 218 19.19 11.21 -8.71
N ASN A 219 19.55 12.12 -7.80
CA ASN A 219 19.60 11.89 -6.35
C ASN A 219 18.31 12.29 -5.63
N GLU A 220 17.41 13.04 -6.26
CA GLU A 220 16.13 13.42 -5.66
C GLU A 220 15.14 12.26 -5.68
N ILE A 221 14.51 12.03 -4.53
CA ILE A 221 13.58 10.91 -4.29
C ILE A 221 12.18 11.48 -4.06
N TYR A 222 11.24 10.99 -4.85
CA TYR A 222 9.84 11.41 -4.86
C TYR A 222 8.96 10.24 -4.39
N PRO A 223 7.91 10.50 -3.59
CA PRO A 223 6.85 9.52 -3.37
C PRO A 223 6.16 9.14 -4.68
N CYS A 224 5.93 7.85 -4.89
CA CYS A 224 5.31 7.32 -6.10
C CYS A 224 4.22 6.29 -5.81
N LEU A 225 3.19 6.34 -6.64
CA LEU A 225 2.00 5.49 -6.57
C LEU A 225 1.75 4.92 -7.97
N PHE A 226 1.49 3.62 -8.06
CA PHE A 226 1.15 2.89 -9.29
C PHE A 226 -0.19 2.18 -9.11
N VAL A 227 -0.98 2.17 -10.18
CA VAL A 227 -2.30 1.54 -10.27
C VAL A 227 -2.48 0.86 -11.63
N ASP A 228 -3.19 -0.26 -11.62
CA ASP A 228 -3.72 -0.96 -12.80
C ASP A 228 -4.89 -1.86 -12.37
N ASP A 229 -5.59 -2.49 -13.33
CA ASP A 229 -6.68 -3.46 -13.08
C ASP A 229 -7.76 -2.93 -12.12
N GLY A 230 -8.13 -1.66 -12.30
CA GLY A 230 -9.16 -0.99 -11.52
C GLY A 230 -8.78 -0.54 -10.10
N ALA A 231 -7.51 -0.67 -9.69
CA ALA A 231 -7.06 -0.18 -8.39
C ALA A 231 -7.30 1.34 -8.21
N ILE A 232 -7.62 1.75 -6.99
CA ILE A 232 -7.80 3.17 -6.62
C ILE A 232 -7.07 3.46 -5.32
N LEU A 233 -6.21 4.49 -5.34
CA LEU A 233 -5.43 4.93 -4.19
C LEU A 233 -5.78 6.39 -3.83
N ASP A 234 -5.93 6.71 -2.55
CA ASP A 234 -5.99 8.07 -2.04
C ASP A 234 -4.68 8.43 -1.30
N LEU A 235 -3.99 9.46 -1.79
CA LEU A 235 -2.79 10.05 -1.19
C LEU A 235 -3.16 10.96 0.00
N ILE A 236 -2.42 10.81 1.10
CA ILE A 236 -2.60 11.55 2.34
C ILE A 236 -1.22 12.05 2.81
N VAL A 237 -1.05 13.37 2.90
CA VAL A 237 0.23 14.05 3.24
C VAL A 237 0.07 15.08 4.37
N ASP A 238 -1.14 15.14 4.91
CA ASP A 238 -1.61 16.03 5.94
C ASP A 238 -2.81 15.33 6.62
N ASN A 239 -3.14 15.71 7.86
CA ASN A 239 -4.29 15.15 8.60
C ASN A 239 -4.32 13.60 8.66
N PHE A 240 -3.17 12.99 8.94
CA PHE A 240 -2.96 11.54 8.98
C PHE A 240 -3.95 10.79 9.88
N ASN A 241 -4.26 9.56 9.50
CA ASN A 241 -5.20 8.69 10.20
C ASN A 241 -4.53 7.96 11.37
N TYR A 242 -3.20 7.79 11.31
CA TYR A 242 -2.38 7.20 12.36
C TYR A 242 -1.29 8.19 12.83
N PRO A 243 -0.77 8.05 14.06
CA PRO A 243 0.30 8.91 14.55
C PRO A 243 1.57 8.77 13.70
N ILE A 244 2.21 9.91 13.40
CA ILE A 244 3.48 9.93 12.67
C ILE A 244 4.55 9.17 13.50
N PRO A 245 5.33 8.25 12.90
CA PRO A 245 6.39 7.55 13.60
C PRO A 245 7.44 8.50 14.19
N SER A 246 7.97 8.15 15.37
CA SER A 246 8.85 9.03 16.16
C SER A 246 10.07 9.52 15.36
N GLY A 247 10.22 10.85 15.27
CA GLY A 247 11.32 11.51 14.57
C GLY A 247 11.10 11.74 13.07
N TYR A 248 9.95 11.35 12.52
CA TYR A 248 9.51 11.73 11.17
C TYR A 248 8.49 12.87 11.24
N ASP A 249 8.34 13.63 10.15
CA ASP A 249 7.30 14.63 9.97
C ASP A 249 6.66 14.48 8.58
N LYS A 250 5.51 15.13 8.35
CA LYS A 250 4.85 15.23 7.04
C LYS A 250 5.80 15.78 5.99
N ILE A 251 5.57 15.47 4.71
CA ILE A 251 6.27 16.15 3.60
C ILE A 251 6.04 17.66 3.70
N MET A 252 7.12 18.45 3.60
CA MET A 252 7.08 19.91 3.53
C MET A 252 7.28 20.40 2.09
N VAL A 253 6.73 21.59 1.80
CA VAL A 253 7.03 22.34 0.57
C VAL A 253 8.18 23.29 0.85
N GLU A 254 9.13 23.41 -0.08
CA GLU A 254 10.16 24.45 0.01
C GLU A 254 9.52 25.85 -0.04
N GLN A 255 9.76 26.65 0.99
CA GLN A 255 9.53 28.08 0.92
C GLN A 255 10.77 28.74 0.33
N THR A 256 10.68 29.17 -0.93
CA THR A 256 11.69 30.05 -1.54
C THR A 256 11.78 31.34 -0.74
N LEU A 257 12.84 31.46 0.07
CA LEU A 257 13.15 32.69 0.80
C LEU A 257 13.65 33.75 -0.20
N LEU A 258 12.74 34.67 -0.55
CA LEU A 258 12.98 35.87 -1.36
C LEU A 258 13.61 37.00 -0.52
#